data_AF-A0A962E7S2-F1
#
_entry.id   AF-A0A962E7S2-F1
#
_cell.length_a   1.000
_cell.length_b   1.000
_cell.length_c   1.000
_cell.angle_alpha   90.00
_cell.angle_beta   90.00
_cell.angle_gamma   90.00
#
_symmetry.space_group_name_H-M   'P 1'
#
loop_
_entity.id
_entity.type
_entity.pdbx_description
1 polymer ?
#
loop_
_entity_poly.entity_id
_entity_poly.type
_entity_poly.pdbx_seq_one_letter_code
_entity_poly.pdbx_strand_id
1 'polypeptide(L)'
;MTNHAAFAHADAPLALFHLLEFSEKPFTLDIAELNARWADPENIDSWCQMVIKHTDDSIDRITHAPQTGIWRMRDDGEVEFDRFDYHRRAVSSENEAFYLRILKAGDYRYEGADLGILVLRGRGMTDRFTLTERSQRWIEGMRKHYHAEPLTGSLPVAVADHQFKYL
;
A
#
# COMPACT_ATOMS: atom_id res chain seq x y z
N MET A 1 1.55 -5.77 -7.73
CA MET A 1 2.80 -6.13 -7.02
C MET A 1 2.70 -7.57 -6.57
N THR A 2 3.73 -8.39 -6.78
CA THR A 2 3.78 -9.76 -6.22
C THR A 2 4.20 -9.71 -4.77
N ASN A 3 3.55 -10.54 -3.94
CA ASN A 3 3.99 -10.80 -2.58
C ASN A 3 5.39 -11.42 -2.65
N HIS A 4 6.34 -10.89 -1.89
CA HIS A 4 7.66 -11.48 -1.79
C HIS A 4 7.71 -12.20 -0.47
N ALA A 5 7.82 -13.53 -0.48
CA ALA A 5 8.04 -14.29 0.74
C ALA A 5 9.42 -13.88 1.28
N ALA A 6 9.47 -12.93 2.22
CA ALA A 6 10.72 -12.51 2.85
C ALA A 6 11.45 -13.71 3.46
N PHE A 7 10.71 -14.73 3.88
CA PHE A 7 11.25 -16.01 4.32
C PHE A 7 12.11 -16.72 3.26
N ALA A 8 11.77 -16.63 1.97
CA ALA A 8 12.59 -17.23 0.90
C ALA A 8 13.97 -16.55 0.76
N HIS A 9 14.17 -15.36 1.35
CA HIS A 9 15.48 -14.72 1.47
C HIS A 9 16.23 -15.09 2.76
N ALA A 10 15.51 -15.57 3.78
CA ALA A 10 16.12 -16.04 5.03
C ALA A 10 16.61 -17.50 4.92
N ASP A 11 16.17 -18.21 3.87
CA ASP A 11 16.55 -19.59 3.59
C ASP A 11 17.57 -19.71 2.44
N ALA A 12 18.10 -20.92 2.26
CA ALA A 12 19.00 -21.24 1.15
C ALA A 12 18.33 -20.86 -0.19
N PRO A 13 18.97 -19.98 -1.00
CA PRO A 13 18.47 -19.66 -2.33
C PRO A 13 18.27 -20.94 -3.15
N LEU A 14 17.15 -21.04 -3.88
CA LEU A 14 16.86 -22.21 -4.73
C LEU A 14 18.01 -22.58 -5.68
N ALA A 15 18.77 -21.57 -6.13
CA ALA A 15 19.96 -21.75 -6.96
C ALA A 15 21.05 -22.64 -6.31
N LEU A 16 21.15 -22.67 -4.97
CA LEU A 16 22.12 -23.51 -4.26
C LEU A 16 21.80 -25.01 -4.42
N PHE A 17 20.53 -25.40 -4.51
CA PHE A 17 20.16 -26.80 -4.74
C PHE A 17 20.61 -27.28 -6.13
N HIS A 18 20.57 -26.40 -7.13
CA HIS A 18 21.15 -26.71 -8.43
C HIS A 18 22.67 -26.89 -8.34
N LEU A 19 23.38 -26.02 -7.61
CA LEU A 19 24.83 -26.16 -7.43
C LEU A 19 25.21 -27.45 -6.68
N LEU A 20 24.41 -27.86 -5.68
CA LEU A 20 24.61 -29.13 -4.97
C LEU A 20 24.46 -30.32 -5.93
N GLU A 21 23.45 -30.31 -6.79
CA GLU A 21 23.25 -31.34 -7.83
C GLU A 21 24.47 -31.41 -8.78
N PHE A 22 25.02 -30.26 -9.20
CA PHE A 22 26.21 -30.21 -10.06
C PHE A 22 27.53 -30.50 -9.36
N SER A 23 27.56 -30.57 -8.02
CA SER A 23 28.80 -30.74 -7.25
C SER A 23 29.33 -32.18 -7.23
N GLU A 24 28.54 -33.15 -7.73
CA GLU A 24 28.80 -34.59 -7.65
C GLU A 24 29.04 -35.10 -6.21
N LYS A 25 28.67 -34.30 -5.19
CA LYS A 25 28.74 -34.71 -3.79
C LYS A 25 27.44 -35.39 -3.37
N PRO A 26 27.51 -36.47 -2.56
CA PRO A 26 26.31 -37.03 -1.98
C PRO A 26 25.71 -36.03 -0.99
N PHE A 27 24.42 -35.76 -1.15
CA PHE A 27 23.63 -34.95 -0.22
C PHE A 27 22.26 -35.61 0.00
N THR A 28 21.56 -35.17 1.03
CA THR A 28 20.18 -35.58 1.31
C THR A 28 19.39 -34.33 1.65
N LEU A 29 18.22 -34.17 1.04
CA LEU A 29 17.34 -33.04 1.24
C LEU A 29 15.92 -33.54 1.52
N ASP A 30 15.33 -33.11 2.63
CA ASP A 30 13.92 -33.35 2.90
C ASP A 30 13.08 -32.29 2.19
N ILE A 31 12.56 -32.65 1.02
CA ILE A 31 11.72 -31.78 0.20
C ILE A 31 10.38 -31.50 0.90
N ALA A 32 9.86 -32.46 1.67
CA ALA A 32 8.57 -32.30 2.34
C ALA A 32 8.70 -31.31 3.50
N GLU A 33 9.76 -31.41 4.31
CA GLU A 33 10.07 -30.45 5.37
C GLU A 33 10.26 -29.04 4.81
N LEU A 34 11.05 -28.89 3.74
CA LEU A 34 11.31 -27.60 3.12
C LEU A 34 10.01 -26.95 2.62
N ASN A 35 9.18 -27.71 1.90
CA ASN A 35 7.91 -27.22 1.40
C ASN A 35 6.94 -26.88 2.54
N ALA A 36 6.86 -27.70 3.58
CA ALA A 36 6.00 -27.43 4.74
C ALA A 36 6.40 -26.12 5.43
N ARG A 37 7.71 -25.90 5.61
CA ARG A 37 8.24 -24.67 6.20
C ARG A 37 7.98 -23.44 5.32
N TRP A 38 8.17 -23.52 4.01
CA TRP A 38 7.93 -22.40 3.09
C TRP A 38 6.47 -22.06 2.89
N ALA A 39 5.60 -23.06 2.95
CA ALA A 39 4.15 -22.90 2.84
C ALA A 39 3.49 -22.46 4.16
N ASP A 40 4.24 -22.42 5.26
CA ASP A 40 3.74 -21.96 6.55
C ASP A 40 3.23 -20.51 6.40
N PRO A 41 1.94 -20.24 6.71
CA PRO A 41 1.38 -18.90 6.66
C PRO A 41 2.15 -17.87 7.50
N GLU A 42 2.80 -18.26 8.59
CA GLU A 42 3.63 -17.36 9.40
C GLU A 42 4.89 -16.89 8.65
N ASN A 43 5.35 -17.67 7.66
CA ASN A 43 6.50 -17.36 6.81
C ASN A 43 6.13 -16.58 5.54
N ILE A 44 4.83 -16.37 5.31
CA ILE A 44 4.31 -15.60 4.18
C ILE A 44 3.91 -14.22 4.70
N ASP A 45 4.78 -13.23 4.48
CA ASP A 45 4.45 -11.84 4.75
C ASP A 45 3.16 -11.46 4.02
N SER A 46 2.11 -11.13 4.76
CA SER A 46 0.88 -10.60 4.16
C SER A 46 1.08 -9.12 3.89
N TRP A 47 0.80 -8.69 2.66
CA TRP A 47 0.80 -7.28 2.26
C TRP A 47 -0.52 -6.95 1.59
N CYS A 48 -1.01 -5.74 1.83
CA CYS A 48 -2.13 -5.18 1.07
C CYS A 48 -1.78 -3.81 0.48
N GLN A 49 -2.43 -3.51 -0.64
CA GLN A 49 -2.34 -2.22 -1.32
C GLN A 49 -3.77 -1.72 -1.52
N MET A 50 -4.04 -0.49 -1.11
CA MET A 50 -5.33 0.17 -1.27
C MET A 50 -5.15 1.49 -2.02
N VAL A 51 -6.09 1.81 -2.89
CA VAL A 51 -6.18 3.13 -3.53
C VAL A 51 -7.20 3.95 -2.77
N ILE A 52 -6.78 5.08 -2.23
CA ILE A 52 -7.65 6.00 -1.50
C ILE A 52 -8.24 6.96 -2.53
N LYS A 53 -9.56 6.90 -2.69
CA LYS A 53 -10.31 7.78 -3.59
C LYS A 53 -10.94 8.95 -2.82
N HIS A 54 -11.21 10.05 -3.51
CA HIS A 54 -12.23 11.01 -3.09
C HIS A 54 -13.60 10.42 -3.40
N THR A 55 -14.52 10.43 -2.44
CA THR A 55 -15.85 9.79 -2.60
C THR A 55 -17.00 10.76 -2.46
N ASP A 56 -16.74 12.02 -2.12
CA ASP A 56 -17.80 13.02 -2.04
C ASP A 56 -18.06 13.55 -3.45
N ASP A 57 -19.33 13.81 -3.77
CA ASP A 57 -19.77 14.49 -4.98
C ASP A 57 -19.47 16.00 -4.87
N SER A 58 -18.18 16.34 -4.92
CA SER A 58 -17.66 17.70 -4.87
C SER A 58 -16.49 17.85 -5.83
N ILE A 59 -16.26 19.08 -6.29
CA ILE A 59 -15.03 19.43 -7.03
C ILE A 59 -14.32 20.52 -6.23
N ASP A 60 -13.18 20.16 -5.63
CA ASP A 60 -12.42 21.06 -4.77
C ASP A 60 -10.98 21.20 -5.27
N ARG A 61 -10.38 22.37 -5.05
CA ARG A 61 -8.94 22.57 -5.25
C ARG A 61 -8.22 22.21 -3.96
N ILE A 62 -7.28 21.27 -4.03
CA ILE A 62 -6.49 20.83 -2.89
C ILE A 62 -5.55 21.96 -2.45
N THR A 63 -5.65 22.39 -1.20
CA THR A 63 -4.76 23.39 -0.58
C THR A 63 -3.64 22.72 0.19
N HIS A 64 -3.88 21.52 0.72
CA HIS A 64 -2.88 20.72 1.40
C HIS A 64 -3.08 19.23 1.09
N ALA A 65 -1.97 18.52 0.87
CA ALA A 65 -1.96 17.09 0.64
C ALA A 65 -0.86 16.41 1.48
N PRO A 66 -1.15 15.23 2.07
CA PRO A 66 -0.16 14.46 2.82
C PRO A 66 1.06 14.14 1.96
N GLN A 67 2.24 14.13 2.55
CA GLN A 67 3.46 13.78 1.84
C GLN A 67 3.59 12.26 1.63
N THR A 68 4.33 11.89 0.59
CA THR A 68 4.74 10.49 0.38
C THR A 68 5.73 10.09 1.47
N GLY A 69 5.62 8.87 1.98
CA GLY A 69 6.52 8.35 3.01
C GLY A 69 5.84 7.35 3.94
N ILE A 70 6.45 7.15 5.11
CA ILE A 70 5.94 6.28 6.16
C ILE A 70 5.04 7.09 7.11
N TRP A 71 3.86 6.53 7.33
CA TRP A 71 2.85 7.01 8.25
C TRP A 71 2.63 5.98 9.34
N ARG A 72 2.24 6.43 10.53
CA ARG A 72 1.95 5.57 11.68
C ARG A 72 0.54 5.85 12.18
N MET A 73 -0.19 4.79 12.51
CA MET A 73 -1.46 4.88 13.20
C MET A 73 -1.23 4.61 14.70
N ARG A 74 -1.67 5.55 15.53
CA ARG A 74 -1.65 5.45 16.99
C ARG A 74 -2.80 4.57 17.50
N ASP A 75 -2.74 4.20 18.78
CA ASP A 75 -3.73 3.33 19.42
C ASP A 75 -5.14 3.93 19.45
N ASP A 76 -5.25 5.26 19.43
CA ASP A 76 -6.50 6.02 19.33
C ASP A 76 -7.04 6.14 17.89
N GLY A 77 -6.31 5.62 16.90
CA GLY A 77 -6.66 5.68 15.48
C GLY A 77 -6.20 6.96 14.76
N GLU A 78 -5.47 7.86 15.44
CA GLU A 78 -4.86 9.01 14.78
C GLU A 78 -3.72 8.56 13.85
N VAL A 79 -3.73 9.05 12.62
CA VAL A 79 -2.71 8.75 11.60
C VAL A 79 -1.80 9.96 11.48
N GLU A 80 -0.50 9.76 11.68
CA GLU A 80 0.50 10.82 11.64
C GLU A 80 1.66 10.47 10.70
N PHE A 81 2.27 11.52 10.15
CA PHE A 81 3.49 11.36 9.35
C PHE A 81 4.65 11.03 10.29
N ASP A 82 5.40 9.98 9.97
CA ASP A 82 6.55 9.58 10.76
C ASP A 82 7.85 9.98 10.06
N ARG A 83 8.12 9.43 8.88
CA ARG A 83 9.37 9.67 8.15
C ARG A 83 9.22 9.56 6.65
N PHE A 84 10.10 10.24 5.94
CA PHE A 84 10.20 10.12 4.50
C PHE A 84 10.94 8.83 4.12
N ASP A 85 10.41 8.10 3.14
CA ASP A 85 11.07 6.96 2.53
C ASP A 85 10.57 6.82 1.08
N TYR A 86 11.31 6.06 0.26
CA TYR A 86 10.92 5.69 -1.10
C TYR A 86 10.49 4.21 -1.19
N HIS A 87 10.75 3.41 -0.15
CA HIS A 87 10.58 1.97 -0.19
C HIS A 87 9.48 1.50 0.76
N ARG A 88 8.45 0.83 0.21
CA ARG A 88 7.41 0.17 1.01
C ARG A 88 7.93 -0.83 2.04
N ARG A 89 9.13 -1.39 1.81
CA ARG A 89 9.79 -2.35 2.72
C ARG A 89 10.22 -1.72 4.05
N ALA A 90 10.25 -0.40 4.13
CA ALA A 90 10.50 0.32 5.37
C ALA A 90 9.33 0.22 6.37
N VAL A 91 8.15 -0.25 5.95
CA VAL A 91 7.03 -0.56 6.85
C VAL A 91 7.42 -1.74 7.73
N SER A 92 7.60 -1.47 9.01
CA SER A 92 8.13 -2.40 10.00
C SER A 92 7.05 -3.13 10.81
N SER A 93 5.82 -2.60 10.83
CA SER A 93 4.71 -3.16 11.62
C SER A 93 3.36 -2.99 10.92
N GLU A 94 2.34 -3.62 11.49
CA GLU A 94 0.94 -3.47 11.08
C GLU A 94 0.32 -2.10 11.39
N ASN A 95 0.99 -1.30 12.23
CA ASN A 95 0.61 0.06 12.58
C ASN A 95 1.36 1.11 11.76
N GLU A 96 2.22 0.69 10.82
CA GLU A 96 2.87 1.54 9.85
C GLU A 96 2.30 1.32 8.44
N ALA A 97 2.36 2.37 7.63
CA ALA A 97 1.95 2.34 6.24
C ALA A 97 2.93 3.13 5.38
N PHE A 98 3.19 2.66 4.17
CA PHE A 98 3.79 3.51 3.14
C PHE A 98 2.67 4.15 2.34
N TYR A 99 2.68 5.48 2.28
CA TYR A 99 1.75 6.26 1.48
C TYR A 99 2.46 6.86 0.28
N LEU A 100 1.92 6.62 -0.91
CA LEU A 100 2.31 7.29 -2.16
C LEU A 100 1.23 8.29 -2.56
N ARG A 101 1.57 9.57 -2.50
CA ARG A 101 0.66 10.65 -2.92
C ARG A 101 0.51 10.64 -4.44
N ILE A 102 -0.73 10.70 -4.93
CA ILE A 102 -1.05 10.92 -6.35
C ILE A 102 -1.40 12.40 -6.58
N LEU A 103 -2.39 12.93 -5.85
CA LEU A 103 -2.78 14.35 -5.97
C LEU A 103 -2.07 15.21 -4.92
N LYS A 104 -1.55 16.36 -5.34
CA LYS A 104 -0.84 17.35 -4.51
C LYS A 104 -1.63 18.65 -4.38
N ALA A 105 -1.13 19.54 -3.52
CA ALA A 105 -1.64 20.91 -3.44
C ALA A 105 -1.59 21.58 -4.82
N GLY A 106 -2.68 22.25 -5.18
CA GLY A 106 -2.93 22.85 -6.49
C GLY A 106 -3.73 21.96 -7.45
N ASP A 107 -3.77 20.64 -7.23
CA ASP A 107 -4.59 19.74 -8.04
C ASP A 107 -6.07 19.80 -7.62
N TYR A 108 -6.93 19.20 -8.45
CA TYR A 108 -8.36 19.09 -8.18
C TYR A 108 -8.72 17.68 -7.72
N ARG A 109 -9.55 17.57 -6.69
CA ARG A 109 -10.23 16.32 -6.34
C ARG A 109 -11.69 16.39 -6.76
N TYR A 110 -12.19 15.28 -7.30
CA TYR A 110 -13.56 15.08 -7.73
C TYR A 110 -13.98 13.66 -7.40
N GLU A 111 -15.28 13.34 -7.44
CA GLU A 111 -15.77 12.01 -7.12
C GLU A 111 -15.02 10.94 -7.94
N GLY A 112 -14.43 9.96 -7.25
CA GLY A 112 -13.66 8.87 -7.86
C GLY A 112 -12.17 9.17 -8.10
N ALA A 113 -11.72 10.42 -7.90
CA ALA A 113 -10.32 10.79 -8.07
C ALA A 113 -9.40 10.03 -7.10
N ASP A 114 -8.30 9.49 -7.61
CA ASP A 114 -7.31 8.77 -6.81
C ASP A 114 -6.42 9.74 -6.04
N LEU A 115 -6.62 9.85 -4.72
CA LEU A 115 -5.84 10.73 -3.85
C LEU A 115 -4.41 10.20 -3.66
N GLY A 116 -4.29 8.90 -3.41
CA GLY A 116 -3.01 8.22 -3.27
C GLY A 116 -3.15 6.72 -2.99
N ILE A 117 -2.01 6.05 -2.88
CA ILE A 117 -1.91 4.60 -2.67
C ILE A 117 -1.35 4.35 -1.28
N LEU A 118 -2.02 3.50 -0.52
CA LEU A 118 -1.58 3.04 0.79
C LEU A 118 -1.09 1.60 0.67
N VAL A 119 0.11 1.32 1.19
CA VAL A 119 0.71 -0.02 1.24
C VAL A 119 0.93 -0.39 2.70
N LEU A 120 0.33 -1.49 3.13
CA LEU A 120 0.30 -1.95 4.52
C LEU A 120 0.75 -3.40 4.61
N ARG A 121 1.21 -3.79 5.81
CA ARG A 121 1.31 -5.20 6.21
C ARG A 121 -0.04 -5.76 6.66
N GLY A 122 -0.21 -7.06 6.53
CA GLY A 122 -1.43 -7.78 6.84
C GLY A 122 -2.50 -7.66 5.76
N ARG A 123 -3.60 -8.40 5.97
CA ARG A 123 -4.78 -8.34 5.10
C ARG A 123 -5.54 -7.02 5.29
N GLY A 124 -6.03 -6.48 4.18
CA GLY A 124 -6.88 -5.28 4.17
C GLY A 124 -8.38 -5.58 4.08
N MET A 125 -8.76 -6.82 3.79
CA MET A 125 -10.15 -7.28 3.62
C MET A 125 -10.38 -8.60 4.34
N THR A 126 -11.61 -8.82 4.77
CA THR A 126 -12.13 -10.10 5.28
C THR A 126 -12.39 -11.08 4.14
N ASP A 127 -12.60 -12.36 4.45
CA ASP A 127 -12.96 -13.39 3.45
C ASP A 127 -14.30 -13.14 2.74
N ARG A 128 -15.11 -12.21 3.27
CA ARG A 128 -16.39 -11.77 2.66
C ARG A 128 -16.21 -10.53 1.78
N PHE A 129 -14.98 -10.21 1.40
CA PHE A 129 -14.64 -9.04 0.57
C PHE A 129 -15.06 -7.69 1.17
N THR A 130 -15.15 -7.61 2.50
CA THR A 130 -15.39 -6.35 3.21
C THR A 130 -14.08 -5.80 3.76
N LEU A 131 -13.86 -4.48 3.70
CA LEU A 131 -12.70 -3.83 4.32
C LEU A 131 -12.65 -4.14 5.82
N THR A 132 -11.45 -4.38 6.33
CA THR A 132 -11.25 -4.50 7.78
C THR A 132 -11.44 -3.15 8.46
N GLU A 133 -11.78 -3.15 9.75
CA GLU A 133 -11.88 -1.92 10.55
C GLU A 133 -10.57 -1.13 10.52
N ARG A 134 -9.43 -1.81 10.60
CA ARG A 134 -8.10 -1.21 10.47
C ARG A 134 -7.94 -0.48 9.13
N SER A 135 -8.35 -1.10 8.02
CA SER A 135 -8.28 -0.48 6.70
C SER A 135 -9.15 0.77 6.61
N GLN A 136 -10.36 0.73 7.19
CA GLN A 136 -11.25 1.89 7.23
C GLN A 136 -10.64 3.04 8.01
N ARG A 137 -10.09 2.77 9.21
CA ARG A 137 -9.38 3.76 10.03
C ARG A 137 -8.20 4.39 9.27
N TRP A 138 -7.42 3.59 8.55
CA TRP A 138 -6.36 4.11 7.69
C TRP A 138 -6.86 5.02 6.58
N ILE A 139 -7.93 4.63 5.87
CA ILE A 139 -8.52 5.42 4.79
C ILE A 139 -9.03 6.76 5.33
N GLU A 140 -9.80 6.73 6.42
CA GLU A 140 -10.32 7.93 7.08
C GLU A 140 -9.21 8.82 7.62
N GLY A 141 -8.23 8.24 8.30
CA GLY A 141 -7.07 8.93 8.85
C GLY A 141 -6.28 9.66 7.76
N MET A 142 -5.98 8.99 6.65
CA MET A 142 -5.27 9.62 5.53
C MET A 142 -6.11 10.71 4.84
N ARG A 143 -7.42 10.51 4.67
CA ARG A 143 -8.31 11.54 4.08
C ARG A 143 -8.36 12.82 4.91
N LYS A 144 -8.25 12.75 6.24
CA LYS A 144 -8.20 13.92 7.12
C LYS A 144 -7.02 14.85 6.85
N HIS A 145 -5.92 14.33 6.28
CA HIS A 145 -4.76 15.12 5.86
C HIS A 145 -4.94 15.83 4.52
N TYR A 146 -6.06 15.65 3.84
CA TYR A 146 -6.40 16.42 2.64
C TYR A 146 -7.26 17.62 3.01
N HIS A 147 -6.73 18.82 2.80
CA HIS A 147 -7.49 20.06 2.87
C HIS A 147 -7.71 20.61 1.47
N ALA A 148 -8.92 21.10 1.22
CA ALA A 148 -9.30 21.63 -0.06
C ALA A 148 -10.32 22.76 0.11
N GLU A 149 -10.36 23.64 -0.89
CA GLU A 149 -11.32 24.72 -1.00
C GLU A 149 -12.30 24.38 -2.13
N PRO A 150 -13.61 24.52 -1.92
CA PRO A 150 -14.58 24.37 -2.98
C PRO A 150 -14.29 25.32 -4.13
N LEU A 151 -14.47 24.85 -5.37
CA LEU A 151 -14.46 25.74 -6.52
C LEU A 151 -15.73 26.59 -6.52
N THR A 152 -15.65 27.79 -5.95
CA THR A 152 -16.66 28.83 -6.18
C THR A 152 -16.37 29.52 -7.52
N GLY A 153 -17.02 29.06 -8.60
CA GLY A 153 -16.93 29.67 -9.93
C GLY A 153 -17.25 28.71 -11.06
N SER A 154 -17.37 29.23 -12.29
CA SER A 154 -17.43 28.42 -13.50
C SER A 154 -16.10 27.69 -13.71
N LEU A 155 -16.17 26.41 -14.12
CA LEU A 155 -14.99 25.58 -14.39
C LEU A 155 -14.01 26.33 -15.31
N PRO A 156 -12.72 26.45 -14.94
CA PRO A 156 -11.71 26.98 -15.84
C PRO A 156 -11.66 26.12 -17.11
N VAL A 157 -11.57 26.75 -18.29
CA VAL A 157 -11.55 26.06 -19.60
C VAL A 157 -10.47 24.96 -19.66
N ALA A 158 -9.37 25.11 -18.92
CA ALA A 158 -8.31 24.10 -18.83
C ALA A 158 -8.76 22.77 -18.18
N VAL A 159 -9.79 22.78 -17.32
CA VAL A 159 -10.38 21.56 -16.72
C VAL A 159 -11.32 20.87 -17.70
N ALA A 160 -11.93 21.62 -18.63
CA ALA A 160 -12.77 21.05 -19.69
C ALA A 160 -11.98 20.20 -20.70
N ASP A 161 -10.68 20.49 -20.87
CA ASP A 161 -9.77 19.72 -21.73
C ASP A 161 -9.07 18.54 -21.02
N HIS A 162 -9.26 18.38 -19.70
CA HIS A 162 -8.83 17.15 -19.01
C HIS A 162 -9.84 16.02 -19.31
N GLN A 163 -9.80 15.54 -20.56
CA GLN A 163 -10.50 14.33 -20.97
C GLN A 163 -9.86 13.12 -20.29
N PHE A 164 -10.32 12.78 -19.09
CA PHE A 164 -10.13 11.44 -18.54
C PHE A 164 -10.97 10.48 -19.38
N LYS A 165 -10.34 9.85 -20.37
CA LYS A 165 -10.93 8.74 -21.10
C LYS A 165 -11.21 7.62 -20.10
N TYR A 166 -12.49 7.28 -19.95
CA TYR A 166 -12.94 6.08 -19.26
C TYR A 166 -12.25 4.84 -19.88
N LEU A 167 -11.60 4.04 -19.04
CA LEU A 167 -11.27 2.64 -19.28
C LEU A 167 -11.93 1.82 -18.19
#